data_AF-A0A1I4RVY0-F1
#
_entry.id   AF-A0A1I4RVY0-F1
#
_cell.length_a   1.000
_cell.length_b   1.000
_cell.length_c   1.000
_cell.angle_alpha   90.00
_cell.angle_beta   90.00
_cell.angle_gamma   90.00
#
_symmetry.space_group_name_H-M   'P 1'
#
loop_
_entity.id
_entity.type
_entity.pdbx_description
1 polymer ?
#
loop_
_entity_poly.entity_id
_entity_poly.type
_entity_poly.pdbx_seq_one_letter_code
_entity_poly.pdbx_strand_id
1 'polypeptide(L)' 'MTRQATPRNTQTPNSRSPSRPGILKVIQGVLAGALGVQSSKRREEDFSSQSPWPYIITGVVFTVLFVLTLVVVVKLVIP' A
#
# COMPACT_ATOMS: atom_id res chain seq x y z
N MET A 1 11.06 -34.16 48.93
CA MET A 1 9.82 -33.50 48.48
C MET A 1 10.23 -32.17 47.84
N THR A 2 10.61 -32.21 46.57
CA THR A 2 11.36 -31.11 45.93
C THR A 2 10.77 -30.80 44.55
N ARG A 3 10.02 -29.69 44.53
CA ARG A 3 9.62 -28.79 43.43
C ARG A 3 9.36 -29.40 42.05
N GLN A 4 8.07 -29.41 41.69
CA GLN A 4 7.54 -29.60 40.34
C GLN A 4 8.13 -28.58 39.35
N ALA A 5 8.33 -29.06 38.13
CA ALA A 5 8.81 -28.34 36.97
C ALA A 5 7.89 -27.16 36.60
N THR A 6 8.48 -25.96 36.52
CA THR A 6 7.84 -24.80 35.89
C THR A 6 7.89 -24.98 34.37
N PRO A 7 6.75 -25.10 33.65
CA PRO A 7 6.78 -24.94 32.20
C PRO A 7 7.08 -23.47 31.88
N ARG A 8 8.24 -23.21 31.27
CA ARG A 8 8.58 -21.90 30.69
C ARG A 8 7.68 -21.67 29.48
N ASN A 9 6.48 -21.14 29.71
CA ASN A 9 5.60 -20.66 28.65
C ASN A 9 6.21 -19.38 28.07
N THR A 10 7.02 -19.55 27.02
CA THR A 10 7.53 -18.46 26.20
C THR A 10 6.36 -17.85 25.45
N GLN A 11 5.72 -16.85 26.05
CA GLN A 11 4.73 -16.02 25.37
C GLN A 11 5.43 -15.26 24.24
N THR A 12 5.27 -15.78 23.02
CA THR A 12 5.55 -15.08 21.77
C THR A 12 4.70 -13.80 21.69
N PRO A 13 5.28 -12.67 21.27
CA PRO A 13 4.61 -11.37 21.38
C PRO A 13 3.52 -11.18 20.32
N ASN A 14 2.39 -10.66 20.78
CA ASN A 14 1.51 -9.73 20.05
C ASN A 14 0.71 -10.26 18.84
N SER A 15 -0.34 -11.03 19.12
CA SER A 15 -1.47 -11.21 18.20
C SER A 15 -2.43 -10.01 18.30
N ARG A 16 -2.25 -8.98 17.45
CA ARG A 16 -3.24 -7.92 17.24
C ARG A 16 -4.44 -8.50 16.50
N SER A 17 -5.58 -8.58 17.19
CA SER A 17 -6.89 -8.86 16.60
C SER A 17 -7.17 -7.87 15.47
N PRO A 18 -7.62 -8.30 14.28
CA PRO A 18 -7.98 -7.39 13.20
C PRO A 18 -9.31 -6.71 13.55
N SER A 19 -9.25 -5.61 14.29
CA SER A 19 -10.39 -4.70 14.40
C SER A 19 -10.82 -4.31 13.00
N ARG A 20 -12.12 -4.52 12.69
CA ARG A 20 -12.74 -4.14 11.41
C ARG A 20 -12.23 -2.75 11.04
N PRO A 21 -11.64 -2.57 9.83
CA PRO A 21 -11.16 -1.26 9.41
C PRO A 21 -12.30 -0.27 9.56
N GLY A 22 -12.12 0.75 10.41
CA GLY A 22 -13.11 1.81 10.52
C GLY A 22 -13.35 2.42 9.14
N ILE A 23 -14.53 2.99 8.92
CA ILE A 23 -14.90 3.60 7.63
C ILE A 23 -13.84 4.62 7.16
N LEU A 24 -13.23 5.32 8.11
CA LEU A 24 -12.12 6.24 7.86
C LEU A 24 -10.88 5.55 7.29
N LYS A 25 -10.56 4.33 7.73
CA LYS A 25 -9.43 3.53 7.23
C LYS A 25 -9.69 3.00 5.82
N VAL A 26 -10.97 2.75 5.50
CA VAL A 26 -11.40 2.39 4.15
C VAL A 26 -11.23 3.58 3.20
N ILE A 27 -11.67 4.78 3.59
CA ILE A 27 -11.47 6.01 2.80
C ILE A 27 -9.98 6.32 2.61
N GLN A 28 -9.18 6.16 3.67
CA GLN A 28 -7.73 6.33 3.59
C GLN A 28 -7.08 5.35 2.61
N GLY A 29 -7.55 4.10 2.54
CA GLY A 29 -7.09 3.12 1.55
C GLY A 29 -7.49 3.47 0.12
N VAL A 30 -8.70 4.01 -0.07
CA VAL A 30 -9.19 4.44 -1.38
C VAL A 30 -8.41 5.65 -1.91
N LEU A 31 -8.09 6.62 -1.05
CA LEU A 31 -7.26 7.78 -1.40
C LEU A 31 -5.80 7.38 -1.65
N ALA A 32 -5.25 6.50 -0.82
CA ALA A 32 -3.90 5.97 -1.00
C ALA A 32 -3.78 5.19 -2.34
N GLY A 33 -4.82 4.45 -2.73
CA GLY A 33 -4.92 3.78 -4.03
C GLY A 33 -5.12 4.73 -5.22
N ALA A 34 -5.89 5.80 -5.06
CA ALA A 34 -6.10 6.81 -6.10
C ALA A 34 -4.84 7.66 -6.38
N LEU A 35 -3.97 7.79 -5.37
CA LEU A 35 -2.69 8.50 -5.47
C LEU A 35 -1.51 7.58 -5.83
N GLY A 36 -1.78 6.32 -6.18
CA GLY A 36 -0.79 5.40 -6.74
C GLY A 36 0.07 4.63 -5.73
N VAL A 37 -0.32 4.58 -4.45
CA VAL A 37 0.50 3.89 -3.43
C VAL A 37 0.12 2.42 -3.35
N GLN A 38 0.86 1.62 -4.10
CA GLN A 38 0.89 0.18 -3.90
C GLN A 38 1.36 -0.09 -2.45
N SER A 39 0.58 -0.88 -1.71
CA SER A 39 0.88 -1.30 -0.35
C SER A 39 2.33 -1.79 -0.24
N SER A 40 3.04 -1.32 0.79
CA SER A 40 4.47 -1.56 1.05
C SER A 40 4.91 -3.02 0.98
N LYS A 41 3.97 -3.96 1.12
CA LYS A 41 4.22 -5.39 1.01
C LYS A 41 4.77 -5.84 -0.35
N ARG A 42 4.42 -5.15 -1.45
CA ARG A 42 4.99 -5.43 -2.78
C ARG A 42 6.24 -4.63 -3.09
N ARG A 43 6.46 -3.54 -2.34
CA ARG A 43 7.69 -2.75 -2.43
C ARG A 43 8.88 -3.56 -1.94
N GLU A 44 8.76 -4.35 -0.87
CA GLU A 44 9.88 -5.15 -0.36
C GLU A 44 10.35 -6.24 -1.36
N GLU A 45 9.40 -6.81 -2.11
CA GLU A 45 9.69 -7.78 -3.19
C GLU A 45 10.25 -7.08 -4.44
N ASP A 46 9.70 -5.93 -4.82
CA ASP A 46 10.18 -5.18 -5.99
C ASP A 46 11.47 -4.38 -5.73
N PHE A 47 11.77 -4.03 -4.47
CA PHE A 47 13.06 -3.47 -4.05
C PHE A 47 14.14 -4.54 -3.89
N SER A 48 13.73 -5.81 -3.84
CA SER A 48 14.63 -6.95 -4.04
C SER A 48 14.86 -7.27 -5.53
N SER A 49 14.13 -6.61 -6.44
CA SER A 49 14.27 -6.78 -7.89
C SER A 49 15.30 -5.80 -8.47
N GLN A 50 16.11 -6.29 -9.40
CA GLN A 50 17.37 -5.70 -9.88
C GLN A 50 17.26 -4.40 -10.73
N SER A 51 16.06 -3.83 -10.99
CA SER A 51 15.96 -2.71 -11.94
C SER A 51 14.80 -1.73 -11.67
N PRO A 52 15.08 -0.41 -11.59
CA PRO A 52 14.07 0.63 -11.36
C PRO A 52 13.23 0.98 -12.62
N TRP A 53 13.58 0.44 -13.78
CA TRP A 53 12.97 0.76 -15.07
C TRP A 53 11.44 0.57 -15.14
N PRO A 54 10.84 -0.51 -14.60
CA PRO A 54 9.39 -0.71 -14.66
C PRO A 54 8.60 0.40 -13.97
N TYR A 55 9.14 0.96 -12.89
CA TYR A 55 8.53 2.07 -12.15
C TYR A 55 8.56 3.38 -12.91
N ILE A 56 9.69 3.67 -13.57
CA ILE A 56 9.87 4.88 -14.37
C ILE A 56 8.92 4.86 -15.57
N ILE A 57 8.87 3.73 -16.29
CA ILE A 57 7.98 3.58 -17.45
C ILE A 57 6.52 3.73 -17.02
N THR A 58 6.11 3.06 -15.94
CA THR A 58 4.74 3.16 -15.40
C THR A 58 4.40 4.60 -15.02
N GLY A 59 5.32 5.31 -14.36
CA GLY A 59 5.14 6.71 -13.99
C GLY A 59 4.97 7.62 -15.20
N VAL A 60 5.81 7.47 -16.23
CA VAL A 60 5.72 8.27 -17.46
C VAL A 60 4.41 8.02 -18.19
N VAL A 61 4.00 6.76 -18.35
CA VAL A 61 2.73 6.40 -19.00
C VAL A 61 1.55 7.00 -18.24
N PHE A 62 1.55 6.92 -16.90
CA PHE A 62 0.52 7.52 -16.06
C PHE A 62 0.47 9.05 -16.21
N THR A 63 1.62 9.73 -16.22
CA THR A 63 1.68 11.19 -16.39
C THR A 63 1.12 11.64 -17.74
N VAL A 64 1.45 10.94 -18.83
CA VAL A 64 0.92 11.27 -20.15
C VAL A 64 -0.61 11.12 -20.17
N LEU A 65 -1.12 10.01 -19.65
CA LEU A 65 -2.57 9.76 -19.52
C LEU A 65 -3.28 10.85 -18.70
N PHE A 66 -2.67 11.27 -17.58
CA PHE A 66 -3.21 12.33 -16.73
C PHE A 66 -3.30 13.67 -17.48
N VAL A 67 -2.23 14.07 -18.18
CA VAL A 67 -2.21 15.32 -18.94
C VAL A 67 -3.26 15.30 -20.06
N LEU A 68 -3.36 14.20 -20.80
CA LEU A 68 -4.40 14.06 -21.84
C LEU A 68 -5.81 14.19 -21.25
N THR A 69 -6.04 13.60 -20.08
CA THR A 69 -7.32 13.73 -19.36
C THR A 69 -7.62 15.19 -19.05
N LEU A 70 -6.65 15.95 -18.54
CA LEU A 70 -6.82 17.38 -18.29
C LEU A 70 -7.10 18.17 -19.56
N VAL A 71 -6.40 17.89 -20.66
CA VAL A 71 -6.61 18.56 -21.95
C VAL A 71 -8.03 18.34 -22.46
N VAL A 72 -8.53 17.10 -22.40
CA VAL A 72 -9.91 16.78 -22.78
C VAL A 72 -10.90 17.54 -21.90
N VAL A 73 -10.70 17.55 -20.58
CA VAL A 73 -11.56 18.29 -19.65
C VAL A 73 -11.58 19.78 -19.98
N VAL A 74 -10.41 20.39 -20.22
CA VAL A 74 -10.31 21.81 -20.60
C VAL A 74 -11.06 22.10 -21.89
N LYS A 75 -10.91 21.23 -22.89
CA LYS A 75 -11.62 21.38 -24.19
C LYS A 75 -13.13 21.20 -24.08
N LEU A 76 -13.61 20.43 -23.10
CA LEU A 76 -15.04 20.28 -22.83
C LEU A 76 -15.61 21.45 -22.04
N VAL A 77 -14.81 22.06 -21.17
CA VAL A 77 -15.24 23.16 -20.28
C VAL A 77 -15.14 24.52 -20.96
N ILE A 78 -14.13 24.72 -21.81
CA ILE A 78 -13.95 25.94 -22.60
C ILE A 78 -14.35 25.62 -24.05
N PRO A 79 -15.62 25.86 -24.45
CA PRO A 79 -16.08 25.67 -25.82
C PRO A 79 -15.37 26.61 -26.82
#